data_AF-A0A7Y3PHZ8-F1
#
_entry.id   AF-A0A7Y3PHZ8-F1
#
_cell.length_a   1.000
_cell.length_b   1.000
_cell.length_c   1.000
_cell.angle_alpha   90.00
_cell.angle_beta   90.00
_cell.angle_gamma   90.00
#
_symmetry.space_group_name_H-M   'P 1'
#
loop_
_entity.id
_entity.type
_entity.pdbx_description
1 polymer ?
#
loop_
_entity_poly.entity_id
_entity_poly.type
_entity_poly.pdbx_seq_one_letter_code
_entity_poly.pdbx_strand_id
1 'polypeptide(L)'
;MNLKGSDLISDGDDVFSDTITAGPINGDLTFELVVDLHSGAICGITVTGLPDDGRIDVLLGKSFLNCAIGRDRTGKLLLGRVVDILLAGRVASNQPFELPAVVRLVETEGFFLELVVESTVVTESQSVISLTGSVSGLSHSLSRFDGLTELPNLGFIHAYLAQILESVDVRGICVLVLDMDRFSSINEVYGFELGDVLLGAVGDRLKSALGPNVLVGRLYTDMFTAIATDVTSDEQAVRIARHIQSALAEPFHFDDVSSVSVTPSIGVVRVIAGSRHNASEILTMAVRARGVVKRSGFGGIEIYDEQHFRDSSKRVLDEVLLRKAVSDGTINLVYLPIYSLSGMGMVAIEALMRWEHPERGQIDAAEFSYIAEEAGIGRELSRQVVTMAVEQSVNLWRRFPALELRLDVNIAESYLRDSSVALELIQLLESRSGQHVPICLDVSVGSLSGSSWERGETQLKALADYGVGLNLDNLGEDGAGLSLLSRLKFDQVKMAKSLIVQLDRSERARTIVQSATEMIKRLGSSVCAIGVETPDQLSLLRGMGVEYVAGFSLGRPMSAEGLEMQIALNGLSV
;
A
#
# COMPACT_ATOMS: atom_id res chain seq x y z
N MET A 1 39.52 -42.11 37.92
CA MET A 1 40.01 -43.48 37.62
C MET A 1 40.06 -43.58 36.11
N ASN A 2 41.28 -43.58 35.55
CA ASN A 2 41.55 -43.70 34.13
C ASN A 2 41.07 -45.06 33.59
N LEU A 3 40.57 -45.08 32.35
CA LEU A 3 41.12 -45.91 31.28
C LEU A 3 40.83 -45.24 29.92
N LYS A 4 41.86 -45.21 29.08
CA LYS A 4 42.03 -44.53 27.79
C LYS A 4 41.81 -45.51 26.62
N GLY A 5 41.55 -44.94 25.44
CA GLY A 5 41.98 -45.44 24.11
C GLY A 5 40.84 -45.91 23.22
N SER A 6 40.71 -45.59 21.93
CA SER A 6 41.43 -44.72 20.98
C SER A 6 40.77 -44.94 19.59
N ASP A 7 40.60 -43.87 18.79
CA ASP A 7 40.68 -43.75 17.30
C ASP A 7 39.85 -44.70 16.40
N LEU A 8 39.35 -44.40 15.18
CA LEU A 8 39.27 -43.29 14.22
C LEU A 8 38.38 -43.80 13.04
N ILE A 9 37.49 -42.94 12.51
CA ILE A 9 37.07 -42.76 11.07
C ILE A 9 36.16 -43.79 10.33
N SER A 10 35.12 -43.18 9.70
CA SER A 10 34.34 -43.48 8.46
C SER A 10 33.51 -44.76 8.33
N ASP A 11 32.18 -44.64 8.36
CA ASP A 11 31.34 -44.46 7.15
C ASP A 11 29.87 -44.56 7.63
N GLY A 12 29.19 -43.41 7.61
CA GLY A 12 27.77 -43.31 7.92
C GLY A 12 27.01 -42.97 6.65
N ASP A 13 26.77 -43.98 5.82
CA ASP A 13 25.61 -44.02 4.95
C ASP A 13 24.37 -44.08 5.86
N ASP A 14 23.66 -42.97 5.97
CA ASP A 14 22.23 -42.96 6.29
C ASP A 14 21.62 -41.72 5.62
N VAL A 15 21.42 -41.87 4.31
CA VAL A 15 20.53 -41.04 3.51
C VAL A 15 19.11 -41.29 4.02
N PHE A 16 18.53 -40.36 4.79
CA PHE A 16 17.08 -40.28 4.90
C PHE A 16 16.52 -39.81 3.57
N SER A 17 16.27 -40.77 2.67
CA SER A 17 15.39 -40.60 1.53
C SER A 17 13.94 -40.70 2.01
N ASP A 18 13.38 -39.61 2.51
CA ASP A 18 11.91 -39.49 2.57
C ASP A 18 11.40 -39.08 1.19
N THR A 19 11.44 -40.03 0.26
CA THR A 19 10.63 -39.98 -0.94
C THR A 19 9.19 -40.17 -0.50
N ILE A 20 8.41 -39.10 -0.36
CA ILE A 20 6.95 -39.20 -0.19
C ILE A 20 6.41 -39.82 -1.49
N THR A 21 6.23 -41.14 -1.47
CA THR A 21 5.52 -41.85 -2.53
C THR A 21 4.04 -41.75 -2.19
N ALA A 22 3.37 -40.71 -2.71
CA ALA A 22 1.92 -40.71 -2.78
C ALA A 22 1.53 -41.79 -3.81
N GLY A 23 1.08 -42.95 -3.31
CA GLY A 23 0.46 -43.96 -4.18
C GLY A 23 -0.79 -43.37 -4.85
N PRO A 24 -1.24 -43.92 -5.99
CA PRO A 24 -2.46 -43.45 -6.64
C PRO A 24 -3.63 -43.54 -5.66
N ILE A 25 -4.24 -42.40 -5.32
CA ILE A 25 -5.50 -42.36 -4.57
C ILE A 25 -6.59 -42.82 -5.54
N ASN A 26 -6.81 -44.14 -5.60
CA ASN A 26 -7.95 -44.71 -6.31
C ASN A 26 -9.17 -44.64 -5.41
N GLY A 27 -9.97 -43.58 -5.56
CA GLY A 27 -11.27 -43.43 -4.91
C GLY A 27 -12.05 -42.26 -5.54
N ASP A 28 -13.36 -42.43 -5.70
CA ASP A 28 -14.25 -41.40 -6.23
C ASP A 28 -14.35 -40.25 -5.21
N LEU A 29 -13.53 -39.21 -5.39
CA LEU A 29 -13.64 -37.98 -4.61
C LEU A 29 -14.84 -37.18 -5.12
N THR A 30 -15.66 -36.70 -4.20
CA THR A 30 -16.79 -35.79 -4.48
C THR A 30 -16.51 -34.44 -3.85
N PHE A 31 -16.84 -33.34 -4.51
CA PHE A 31 -16.73 -32.01 -3.91
C PHE A 31 -17.99 -31.18 -4.15
N GLU A 32 -18.23 -30.19 -3.29
CA GLU A 32 -19.28 -29.18 -3.40
C GLU A 32 -18.66 -27.77 -3.43
N LEU A 33 -18.85 -27.02 -4.52
CA LEU A 33 -18.43 -25.61 -4.64
C LEU A 33 -19.65 -24.69 -4.48
N VAL A 34 -19.57 -23.70 -3.59
CA VAL A 34 -20.60 -22.69 -3.33
C VAL A 34 -20.16 -21.36 -3.95
N VAL A 35 -20.90 -20.82 -4.92
CA VAL A 35 -20.61 -19.53 -5.59
C VAL A 35 -21.74 -18.53 -5.37
N ASP A 36 -21.40 -17.31 -4.95
CA ASP A 36 -22.32 -16.17 -4.86
C ASP A 36 -22.61 -15.60 -6.25
N LEU A 37 -23.90 -15.55 -6.59
CA LEU A 37 -24.37 -15.16 -7.92
C LEU A 37 -24.26 -13.65 -8.23
N HIS A 38 -24.13 -12.79 -7.22
CA HIS A 38 -24.05 -11.34 -7.42
C HIS A 38 -22.61 -10.86 -7.64
N SER A 39 -21.67 -11.47 -6.92
CA SER A 39 -20.26 -11.10 -6.94
C SER A 39 -19.41 -12.03 -7.79
N GLY A 40 -19.91 -13.21 -8.16
CA GLY A 40 -19.13 -14.28 -8.77
C GLY A 40 -18.11 -14.90 -7.82
N ALA A 41 -18.13 -14.54 -6.53
CA ALA A 41 -17.15 -14.98 -5.55
C ALA A 41 -17.48 -16.39 -5.03
N ILE A 42 -16.45 -17.19 -4.82
CA ILE A 42 -16.59 -18.52 -4.22
C ILE A 42 -16.73 -18.34 -2.70
N CYS A 43 -17.84 -18.81 -2.18
CA CYS A 43 -18.21 -18.72 -0.77
C CYS A 43 -17.87 -19.98 0.02
N GLY A 44 -17.56 -21.11 -0.63
CA GLY A 44 -17.14 -22.34 0.04
C GLY A 44 -16.75 -23.47 -0.91
N ILE A 45 -15.87 -24.38 -0.46
CA ILE A 45 -15.52 -25.64 -1.13
C ILE A 45 -15.51 -26.75 -0.08
N THR A 46 -16.28 -27.80 -0.28
CA THR A 46 -16.28 -29.01 0.56
C THR A 46 -15.81 -30.21 -0.27
N VAL A 47 -14.94 -31.07 0.24
CA VAL A 47 -14.50 -32.30 -0.46
C VAL A 47 -14.74 -33.51 0.44
N THR A 48 -15.24 -34.62 -0.11
CA THR A 48 -15.58 -35.86 0.61
C THR A 48 -15.07 -37.10 -0.15
N GLY A 49 -14.66 -38.13 0.60
CA GLY A 49 -14.29 -39.45 0.03
C GLY A 49 -12.80 -39.85 0.09
N LEU A 50 -11.96 -39.16 0.86
CA LEU A 50 -10.59 -39.62 1.11
C LEU A 50 -10.61 -40.91 1.96
N PRO A 51 -9.76 -41.92 1.65
CA PRO A 51 -9.71 -43.14 2.43
C PRO A 51 -9.18 -42.84 3.85
N ASP A 52 -9.94 -43.31 4.84
CA ASP A 52 -9.75 -43.23 6.30
C ASP A 52 -10.35 -41.97 7.00
N ASP A 53 -11.68 -42.01 7.19
CA ASP A 53 -12.50 -41.38 8.25
C ASP A 53 -12.39 -39.85 8.51
N GLY A 54 -12.14 -39.04 7.47
CA GLY A 54 -12.07 -37.58 7.60
C GLY A 54 -13.32 -36.83 7.13
N ARG A 55 -14.16 -36.34 8.05
CA ARG A 55 -15.11 -35.25 7.76
C ARG A 55 -14.34 -33.92 7.72
N ILE A 56 -14.57 -33.11 6.69
CA ILE A 56 -13.88 -31.82 6.45
C ILE A 56 -14.81 -30.65 6.81
N ASP A 57 -14.38 -29.76 7.70
CA ASP A 57 -15.05 -28.47 7.99
C ASP A 57 -14.13 -27.30 7.57
N VAL A 58 -14.70 -26.29 6.92
CA VAL A 58 -13.99 -25.12 6.36
C VAL A 58 -14.11 -23.92 7.30
N LEU A 59 -13.01 -23.23 7.58
CA LEU A 59 -12.98 -21.96 8.32
C LEU A 59 -12.45 -20.84 7.41
N LEU A 60 -13.31 -19.89 7.05
CA LEU A 60 -12.99 -18.79 6.13
C LEU A 60 -12.30 -17.64 6.87
N GLY A 61 -11.06 -17.32 6.46
CA GLY A 61 -10.34 -16.11 6.81
C GLY A 61 -10.14 -15.20 5.59
N LYS A 62 -10.42 -13.90 5.74
CA LYS A 62 -10.30 -12.90 4.68
C LYS A 62 -8.84 -12.66 4.28
N SER A 63 -8.31 -13.46 3.36
CA SER A 63 -7.27 -13.11 2.37
C SER A 63 -6.72 -14.42 1.78
N PHE A 64 -7.18 -14.75 0.56
CA PHE A 64 -6.88 -15.96 -0.21
C PHE A 64 -7.55 -17.25 0.31
N LEU A 65 -8.21 -17.98 -0.61
CA LEU A 65 -8.85 -19.27 -0.33
C LEU A 65 -7.77 -20.33 -0.04
N ASN A 66 -7.35 -20.39 1.23
CA ASN A 66 -6.61 -21.52 1.76
C ASN A 66 -7.61 -22.66 2.02
N CYS A 67 -7.39 -23.82 1.42
CA CYS A 67 -8.18 -25.03 1.66
C CYS A 67 -7.32 -26.08 2.37
N ALA A 68 -7.92 -26.79 3.32
CA ALA A 68 -7.30 -27.98 3.89
C ALA A 68 -7.47 -29.14 2.90
N ILE A 69 -6.36 -29.63 2.35
CA ILE A 69 -6.36 -30.65 1.29
C ILE A 69 -6.28 -32.06 1.89
N GLY A 70 -5.77 -32.20 3.12
CA GLY A 70 -5.74 -33.46 3.84
C GLY A 70 -5.02 -33.38 5.18
N ARG A 71 -4.72 -34.55 5.75
CA ARG A 71 -3.78 -34.70 6.87
C ARG A 71 -2.69 -35.68 6.47
N ASP A 72 -1.44 -35.40 6.84
CA ASP A 72 -0.36 -36.37 6.67
C ASP A 72 -0.54 -37.58 7.61
N ARG A 73 0.33 -38.59 7.49
CA ARG A 73 0.32 -39.80 8.33
C ARG A 73 0.50 -39.51 9.83
N THR A 74 0.91 -38.30 10.21
CA THR A 74 1.08 -37.85 11.59
C THR A 74 -0.14 -37.07 12.11
N GLY A 75 -1.17 -36.88 11.26
CA GLY A 75 -2.38 -36.14 11.58
C GLY A 75 -2.25 -34.63 11.42
N LYS A 76 -1.13 -34.13 10.87
CA LYS A 76 -0.90 -32.69 10.64
C LYS A 76 -1.63 -32.24 9.39
N LEU A 77 -2.27 -31.06 9.46
CA LEU A 77 -3.05 -30.51 8.34
C LEU A 77 -2.13 -30.13 7.17
N LEU A 78 -2.46 -30.62 5.98
CA LEU A 78 -1.88 -30.21 4.71
C LEU A 78 -2.76 -29.11 4.13
N LEU A 79 -2.16 -27.93 3.95
CA LEU A 79 -2.84 -26.74 3.46
C LEU A 79 -2.42 -26.47 2.02
N GLY A 80 -3.38 -26.19 1.17
CA GLY A 80 -3.09 -25.66 -0.15
C GLY A 80 -3.92 -24.43 -0.47
N ARG A 81 -3.61 -23.85 -1.61
CA ARG A 81 -4.19 -22.61 -2.10
C ARG A 81 -4.85 -22.87 -3.44
N VAL A 82 -6.09 -22.41 -3.59
CA VAL A 82 -6.75 -22.38 -4.90
C VAL A 82 -6.01 -21.40 -5.78
N VAL A 83 -5.49 -21.85 -6.93
CA VAL A 83 -4.73 -21.02 -7.86
C VAL A 83 -5.59 -20.59 -9.04
N ASP A 84 -6.44 -21.48 -9.57
CA ASP A 84 -7.31 -21.15 -10.70
C ASP A 84 -8.55 -22.07 -10.75
N ILE A 85 -9.66 -21.56 -11.30
CA ILE A 85 -10.88 -22.30 -11.60
C ILE A 85 -11.37 -21.90 -12.99
N LEU A 86 -11.38 -22.86 -13.92
CA LEU A 86 -11.91 -22.68 -15.26
C LEU A 86 -13.28 -23.35 -15.36
N LEU A 87 -14.33 -22.56 -15.62
CA LEU A 87 -15.69 -23.03 -15.90
C LEU A 87 -15.99 -22.77 -17.38
N ALA A 88 -16.31 -23.82 -18.14
CA ALA A 88 -16.61 -23.68 -19.56
C ALA A 88 -18.03 -24.17 -19.88
N GLY A 89 -18.93 -23.22 -20.20
CA GLY A 89 -20.26 -23.51 -20.76
C GLY A 89 -21.30 -22.40 -20.50
N ARG A 90 -22.50 -22.54 -21.08
CA ARG A 90 -23.59 -21.57 -20.93
C ARG A 90 -24.62 -22.06 -19.91
N VAL A 91 -24.92 -21.20 -18.94
CA VAL A 91 -26.03 -21.38 -17.99
C VAL A 91 -27.35 -21.10 -18.73
N ALA A 92 -28.18 -22.12 -18.90
CA ALA A 92 -29.57 -21.94 -19.30
C ALA A 92 -30.44 -21.87 -18.03
N SER A 93 -31.28 -20.83 -17.92
CA SER A 93 -32.06 -20.59 -16.71
C SER A 93 -33.02 -21.74 -16.37
N ASN A 94 -33.10 -22.08 -15.08
CA ASN A 94 -34.13 -22.90 -14.44
C ASN A 94 -34.14 -24.43 -14.67
N GLN A 95 -33.04 -25.06 -15.11
CA GLN A 95 -32.89 -26.53 -15.04
C GLN A 95 -31.48 -26.94 -14.61
N PRO A 96 -31.28 -28.10 -13.98
CA PRO A 96 -29.95 -28.67 -13.75
C PRO A 96 -29.29 -28.92 -15.11
N PHE A 97 -28.04 -28.48 -15.29
CA PHE A 97 -27.26 -28.70 -16.50
C PHE A 97 -25.83 -29.08 -16.14
N GLU A 98 -25.19 -29.88 -16.99
CA GLU A 98 -23.82 -30.35 -16.80
C GLU A 98 -22.82 -29.33 -17.37
N LEU A 99 -21.83 -28.95 -16.55
CA LEU A 99 -20.69 -28.16 -16.98
C LEU A 99 -19.39 -28.94 -16.70
N PRO A 100 -18.47 -29.05 -17.68
CA PRO A 100 -17.11 -29.42 -17.37
C PRO A 100 -16.43 -28.26 -16.62
N ALA A 101 -15.79 -28.59 -15.50
CA ALA A 101 -15.03 -27.64 -14.70
C ALA A 101 -13.62 -28.18 -14.48
N VAL A 102 -12.64 -27.28 -14.39
CA VAL A 102 -11.26 -27.63 -14.00
C VAL A 102 -10.87 -26.74 -12.83
N VAL A 103 -10.58 -27.35 -11.69
CA VAL A 103 -10.13 -26.64 -10.48
C VAL A 103 -8.66 -27.00 -10.24
N ARG A 104 -7.78 -26.00 -10.18
CA ARG A 104 -6.35 -26.21 -9.89
C ARG A 104 -6.00 -25.71 -8.50
N LEU A 105 -5.58 -26.63 -7.65
CA LEU A 105 -5.08 -26.37 -6.31
C LEU A 105 -3.55 -26.50 -6.28
N VAL A 106 -2.88 -25.70 -5.47
CA VAL A 106 -1.45 -25.86 -5.16
C VAL A 106 -1.30 -26.31 -3.72
N GLU A 107 -0.67 -27.46 -3.51
CA GLU A 107 -0.21 -27.86 -2.19
C GLU A 107 1.13 -27.18 -1.88
N THR A 108 1.33 -26.76 -0.63
CA THR A 108 2.63 -26.26 -0.17
C THR A 108 3.73 -27.28 -0.48
N GLU A 109 4.77 -26.83 -1.20
CA GLU A 109 5.88 -27.60 -1.84
C GLU A 109 5.80 -27.76 -3.37
N GLY A 110 4.85 -27.11 -4.05
CA GLY A 110 4.89 -26.96 -5.52
C GLY A 110 4.23 -28.10 -6.28
N PHE A 111 3.45 -28.94 -5.58
CA PHE A 111 2.57 -29.92 -6.19
C PHE A 111 1.28 -29.24 -6.68
N PHE A 112 0.86 -29.58 -7.89
CA PHE A 112 -0.42 -29.16 -8.44
C PHE A 112 -1.40 -30.32 -8.33
N LEU A 113 -2.55 -30.04 -7.74
CA LEU A 113 -3.68 -30.93 -7.72
C LEU A 113 -4.69 -30.39 -8.73
N GLU A 114 -4.74 -31.01 -9.91
CA GLU A 114 -5.71 -30.67 -10.95
C GLU A 114 -6.93 -31.56 -10.76
N LEU A 115 -8.03 -30.94 -10.34
CA LEU A 115 -9.32 -31.58 -10.22
C LEU A 115 -10.07 -31.36 -11.53
N VAL A 116 -10.11 -32.39 -12.36
CA VAL A 116 -10.93 -32.42 -13.57
C VAL A 116 -12.32 -32.92 -13.19
N VAL A 117 -13.34 -32.12 -13.50
CA VAL A 117 -14.73 -32.37 -13.12
C VAL A 117 -15.47 -32.90 -14.35
N GLU A 118 -15.75 -34.20 -14.35
CA GLU A 118 -16.37 -34.87 -15.51
C GLU A 118 -17.87 -34.61 -15.63
N SER A 119 -18.56 -34.41 -14.52
CA SER A 119 -19.98 -34.07 -14.48
C SER A 119 -20.26 -33.12 -13.34
N THR A 120 -20.98 -32.03 -13.60
CA THR A 120 -21.36 -31.05 -12.58
C THR A 120 -22.87 -30.97 -12.46
N VAL A 121 -23.43 -31.18 -11.27
CA VAL A 121 -24.86 -30.92 -11.02
C VAL A 121 -25.01 -29.55 -10.37
N VAL A 122 -25.65 -28.61 -11.07
CA VAL A 122 -26.00 -27.28 -10.56
C VAL A 122 -27.41 -27.31 -9.96
N THR A 123 -27.52 -27.05 -8.65
CA THR A 123 -28.82 -26.85 -7.98
C THR A 123 -28.95 -25.41 -7.50
N GLU A 124 -30.00 -24.72 -7.92
CA GLU A 124 -30.27 -23.34 -7.52
C GLU A 124 -31.10 -23.33 -6.22
N SER A 125 -30.49 -22.89 -5.12
CA SER A 125 -31.24 -22.51 -3.92
C SER A 125 -30.67 -21.21 -3.38
N GLN A 126 -31.50 -20.16 -3.35
CA GLN A 126 -31.22 -18.86 -2.71
C GLN A 126 -29.82 -18.27 -2.99
N SER A 127 -29.64 -17.71 -4.19
CA SER A 127 -28.48 -16.87 -4.56
C SER A 127 -27.12 -17.56 -4.61
N VAL A 128 -27.11 -18.90 -4.53
CA VAL A 128 -25.91 -19.74 -4.49
C VAL A 128 -26.01 -20.86 -5.54
N ILE A 129 -24.89 -21.10 -6.25
CA ILE A 129 -24.68 -22.29 -7.09
C ILE A 129 -23.87 -23.31 -6.29
N SER A 130 -24.40 -24.53 -6.12
CA SER A 130 -23.63 -25.70 -5.67
C SER A 130 -23.18 -26.52 -6.88
N LEU A 131 -21.87 -26.77 -7.04
CA LEU A 131 -21.32 -27.68 -8.07
C LEU A 131 -20.91 -29.00 -7.42
N THR A 132 -21.46 -30.13 -7.87
CA THR A 132 -21.01 -31.47 -7.42
C THR A 132 -20.41 -32.27 -8.56
N GLY A 133 -19.21 -32.84 -8.39
CA GLY A 133 -18.61 -33.73 -9.40
C GLY A 133 -17.58 -34.73 -8.86
N SER A 134 -17.18 -35.66 -9.73
CA SER A 134 -16.20 -36.73 -9.47
C SER A 134 -14.82 -36.37 -10.03
N VAL A 135 -13.77 -36.74 -9.30
CA VAL A 135 -12.37 -36.46 -9.68
C VAL A 135 -11.78 -37.62 -10.46
N SER A 136 -11.45 -37.41 -11.73
CA SER A 136 -10.71 -38.39 -12.53
C SER A 136 -9.22 -38.05 -12.59
N GLY A 137 -8.52 -38.41 -11.51
CA GLY A 137 -7.07 -38.51 -11.50
C GLY A 137 -6.34 -37.38 -10.77
N LEU A 138 -5.27 -37.78 -10.07
CA LEU A 138 -4.22 -36.91 -9.58
C LEU A 138 -3.12 -36.89 -10.64
N SER A 139 -3.10 -35.89 -11.49
CA SER A 139 -2.02 -35.70 -12.46
C SER A 139 -0.82 -35.08 -11.75
N HIS A 140 0.21 -35.89 -11.47
CA HIS A 140 1.58 -35.38 -11.52
C HIS A 140 1.80 -34.91 -12.95
N SER A 141 1.52 -33.64 -13.25
CA SER A 141 1.88 -33.10 -14.55
C SER A 141 3.41 -33.00 -14.59
N LEU A 142 4.03 -34.08 -15.04
CA LEU A 142 5.44 -34.24 -15.37
C LEU A 142 5.86 -33.32 -16.53
N SER A 143 4.96 -32.49 -17.07
CA SER A 143 5.34 -31.50 -18.06
C SER A 143 6.20 -30.44 -17.38
N ARG A 144 7.48 -30.40 -17.77
CA ARG A 144 8.44 -29.36 -17.39
C ARG A 144 8.24 -28.05 -18.18
N PHE A 145 7.30 -28.04 -19.14
CA PHE A 145 7.09 -26.98 -20.11
C PHE A 145 5.63 -26.54 -20.17
N ASP A 146 5.42 -25.26 -20.50
CA ASP A 146 4.15 -24.62 -20.77
C ASP A 146 3.60 -25.08 -22.12
N GLY A 147 2.33 -25.47 -22.16
CA GLY A 147 1.71 -26.08 -23.35
C GLY A 147 1.47 -25.12 -24.53
N LEU A 148 1.55 -23.81 -24.30
CA LEU A 148 1.36 -22.80 -25.36
C LEU A 148 2.69 -22.29 -25.92
N THR A 149 3.65 -21.99 -25.03
CA THR A 149 4.91 -21.32 -25.41
C THR A 149 6.10 -22.27 -25.49
N GLU A 150 5.92 -23.53 -25.08
CA GLU A 150 6.99 -24.53 -24.93
C GLU A 150 8.17 -24.03 -24.07
N LEU A 151 7.93 -23.01 -23.25
CA LEU A 151 8.90 -22.51 -22.28
C LEU A 151 8.83 -23.36 -21.01
N PRO A 152 9.94 -23.45 -20.25
CA PRO A 152 9.89 -23.87 -18.86
C PRO A 152 8.70 -23.28 -18.11
N ASN A 153 7.89 -24.13 -17.49
CA ASN A 153 6.78 -23.68 -16.67
C ASN A 153 7.22 -23.36 -15.23
N LEU A 154 6.32 -22.83 -14.40
CA LEU A 154 6.62 -22.49 -13.01
C LEU A 154 7.30 -23.62 -12.23
N GLY A 155 6.82 -24.86 -12.38
CA GLY A 155 7.40 -26.01 -11.67
C GLY A 155 8.86 -26.23 -12.02
N PHE A 156 9.21 -26.17 -13.32
CA PHE A 156 10.59 -26.23 -13.75
C PHE A 156 11.41 -25.04 -13.26
N ILE A 157 10.87 -23.82 -13.41
CA ILE A 157 11.54 -22.57 -13.01
C ILE A 157 11.92 -22.63 -11.53
N HIS A 158 10.98 -23.08 -10.68
CA HIS A 158 11.18 -23.20 -9.24
C HIS A 158 12.28 -24.22 -8.92
N ALA A 159 12.20 -25.42 -9.49
CA ALA A 159 13.20 -26.47 -9.31
C ALA A 159 14.60 -26.03 -9.80
N TYR A 160 14.67 -25.36 -10.95
CA TYR A 160 15.92 -24.81 -11.48
C TYR A 160 16.50 -23.74 -10.56
N LEU A 161 15.66 -22.80 -10.08
CA LEU A 161 16.09 -21.75 -9.19
C LEU A 161 16.58 -22.30 -7.84
N ALA A 162 15.88 -23.28 -7.27
CA ALA A 162 16.31 -23.98 -6.06
C ALA A 162 17.69 -24.64 -6.25
N GLN A 163 17.88 -25.34 -7.37
CA GLN A 163 19.16 -25.99 -7.69
C GLN A 163 20.32 -24.99 -7.81
N ILE A 164 20.15 -23.86 -8.51
CA ILE A 164 21.24 -22.89 -8.68
C ILE A 164 21.53 -22.09 -7.41
N LEU A 165 20.55 -21.94 -6.50
CA LEU A 165 20.75 -21.28 -5.21
C LEU A 165 21.66 -22.08 -4.28
N GLU A 166 21.67 -23.40 -4.41
CA GLU A 166 22.52 -24.31 -3.65
C GLU A 166 23.91 -24.52 -4.29
N SER A 167 24.10 -24.05 -5.53
CA SER A 167 25.35 -24.24 -6.27
C SER A 167 26.49 -23.36 -5.73
N VAL A 168 27.63 -23.99 -5.44
CA VAL A 168 28.86 -23.30 -5.00
C VAL A 168 29.59 -22.55 -6.12
N ASP A 169 29.30 -22.90 -7.38
CA ASP A 169 29.98 -22.31 -8.55
C ASP A 169 29.30 -21.04 -9.07
N VAL A 170 28.07 -20.76 -8.63
CA VAL A 170 27.29 -19.59 -9.06
C VAL A 170 27.52 -18.43 -8.09
N ARG A 171 28.05 -17.30 -8.57
CA ARG A 171 28.39 -16.16 -7.68
C ARG A 171 27.24 -15.19 -7.46
N GLY A 172 26.32 -15.13 -8.40
CA GLY A 172 25.19 -14.20 -8.37
C GLY A 172 24.08 -14.68 -9.29
N ILE A 173 22.85 -14.49 -8.86
CA ILE A 173 21.65 -14.91 -9.58
C ILE A 173 20.77 -13.67 -9.74
N CYS A 174 20.34 -13.41 -10.97
CA CYS A 174 19.38 -12.37 -11.29
C CYS A 174 18.10 -13.03 -11.78
N VAL A 175 16.99 -12.75 -11.09
CA VAL A 175 15.65 -13.18 -11.47
C VAL A 175 14.87 -11.97 -11.93
N LEU A 176 14.41 -11.99 -13.17
CA LEU A 176 13.55 -10.99 -13.76
C LEU A 176 12.15 -11.57 -13.93
N VAL A 177 11.13 -10.85 -13.52
CA VAL A 177 9.73 -11.17 -13.80
C VAL A 177 9.16 -10.08 -14.69
N LEU A 178 8.62 -10.50 -15.82
CA LEU A 178 8.07 -9.64 -16.85
C LEU A 178 6.58 -9.86 -16.94
N ASP A 179 5.85 -8.80 -17.20
CA ASP A 179 4.41 -8.83 -17.37
C ASP A 179 4.02 -7.84 -18.46
N MET A 180 3.22 -8.33 -19.41
CA MET A 180 2.87 -7.60 -20.62
C MET A 180 1.81 -6.54 -20.30
N ASP A 181 2.15 -5.27 -20.48
CA ASP A 181 1.24 -4.20 -20.14
C ASP A 181 0.04 -4.18 -21.09
N ARG A 182 -1.16 -4.11 -20.50
CA ARG A 182 -2.44 -4.04 -21.22
C ARG A 182 -2.72 -5.24 -22.14
N PHE A 183 -2.17 -6.42 -21.83
CA PHE A 183 -2.44 -7.63 -22.61
C PHE A 183 -3.93 -7.99 -22.68
N SER A 184 -4.71 -7.74 -21.62
CA SER A 184 -6.16 -7.93 -21.65
C SER A 184 -6.86 -7.09 -22.73
N SER A 185 -6.41 -5.84 -22.94
CA SER A 185 -6.94 -4.97 -24.00
C SER A 185 -6.58 -5.50 -25.39
N ILE A 186 -5.45 -6.18 -25.54
CA ILE A 186 -5.10 -6.87 -26.80
C ILE A 186 -6.09 -8.00 -27.05
N ASN A 187 -6.39 -8.82 -26.04
CA ASN A 187 -7.39 -9.89 -26.15
C ASN A 187 -8.80 -9.35 -26.43
N GLU A 188 -9.17 -8.22 -25.84
CA GLU A 188 -10.47 -7.56 -26.08
C GLU A 188 -10.61 -7.07 -27.53
N VAL A 189 -9.52 -6.55 -28.11
CA VAL A 189 -9.54 -5.98 -29.46
C VAL A 189 -9.39 -7.05 -30.54
N TYR A 190 -8.51 -8.02 -30.32
CA TYR A 190 -8.09 -8.98 -31.37
C TYR A 190 -8.46 -10.44 -31.09
N GLY A 191 -9.06 -10.73 -29.94
CA GLY A 191 -9.45 -12.08 -29.54
C GLY A 191 -8.32 -12.88 -28.88
N PHE A 192 -8.72 -13.93 -28.16
CA PHE A 192 -7.80 -14.80 -27.41
C PHE A 192 -6.85 -15.60 -28.31
N GLU A 193 -7.28 -15.97 -29.52
CA GLU A 193 -6.43 -16.70 -30.47
C GLU A 193 -5.19 -15.89 -30.87
N LEU A 194 -5.35 -14.60 -31.17
CA LEU A 194 -4.19 -13.73 -31.46
C LEU A 194 -3.36 -13.50 -30.19
N GLY A 195 -4.00 -13.37 -29.03
CA GLY A 195 -3.32 -13.28 -27.75
C GLY A 195 -2.38 -14.47 -27.52
N ASP A 196 -2.85 -15.68 -27.77
CA ASP A 196 -2.07 -16.91 -27.62
C ASP A 196 -0.88 -16.97 -28.59
N VAL A 197 -1.10 -16.62 -29.86
CA VAL A 197 -0.03 -16.52 -30.87
C VAL A 197 1.00 -15.46 -30.48
N LEU A 198 0.56 -14.32 -29.94
CA LEU A 198 1.43 -13.26 -29.44
C LEU A 198 2.29 -13.74 -28.27
N LEU A 199 1.71 -14.49 -27.32
CA LEU A 199 2.47 -15.05 -26.18
C LEU A 199 3.53 -16.05 -26.64
N GLY A 200 3.22 -16.89 -27.64
CA GLY A 200 4.21 -17.75 -28.30
C GLY A 200 5.35 -16.94 -28.90
N ALA A 201 5.03 -15.92 -29.72
CA ALA A 201 6.03 -15.07 -30.37
C ALA A 201 6.89 -14.28 -29.37
N VAL A 202 6.31 -13.83 -28.25
CA VAL A 202 7.04 -13.19 -27.15
C VAL A 202 8.04 -14.17 -26.53
N GLY A 203 7.63 -15.40 -26.25
CA GLY A 203 8.51 -16.44 -25.73
C GLY A 203 9.70 -16.72 -26.63
N ASP A 204 9.47 -16.85 -27.94
CA ASP A 204 10.53 -17.05 -28.94
C ASP A 204 11.50 -15.87 -29.02
N ARG A 205 10.96 -14.64 -28.99
CA ARG A 205 11.80 -13.44 -29.02
C ARG A 205 12.65 -13.30 -27.77
N LEU A 206 12.11 -13.63 -26.60
CA LEU A 206 12.86 -13.65 -25.34
C LEU A 206 14.00 -14.68 -25.38
N LYS A 207 13.73 -15.91 -25.84
CA LYS A 207 14.74 -16.96 -26.05
C LYS A 207 15.86 -16.48 -26.97
N SER A 208 15.50 -15.90 -28.12
CA SER A 208 16.46 -15.40 -29.12
C SER A 208 17.31 -14.24 -28.59
N ALA A 209 16.68 -13.29 -27.90
CA ALA A 209 17.37 -12.09 -27.40
C ALA A 209 18.35 -12.38 -26.26
N LEU A 210 18.04 -13.34 -25.38
CA LEU A 210 18.82 -13.62 -24.17
C LEU A 210 19.85 -14.74 -24.35
N GLY A 211 19.68 -15.59 -25.36
CA GLY A 211 20.59 -16.69 -25.67
C GLY A 211 20.52 -17.85 -24.66
N PRO A 212 21.35 -18.89 -24.84
CA PRO A 212 21.20 -20.17 -24.15
C PRO A 212 21.60 -20.14 -22.66
N ASN A 213 22.31 -19.10 -22.21
CA ASN A 213 22.83 -19.00 -20.84
C ASN A 213 21.82 -18.34 -19.88
N VAL A 214 20.65 -17.94 -20.37
CA VAL A 214 19.58 -17.35 -19.57
C VAL A 214 18.37 -18.26 -19.69
N LEU A 215 17.87 -18.75 -18.55
CA LEU A 215 16.63 -19.51 -18.54
C LEU A 215 15.47 -18.54 -18.78
N VAL A 216 14.74 -18.73 -19.87
CA VAL A 216 13.47 -18.04 -20.12
C VAL A 216 12.34 -19.00 -19.79
N GLY A 217 11.35 -18.55 -19.03
CA GLY A 217 10.22 -19.36 -18.61
C GLY A 217 8.90 -18.58 -18.63
N ARG A 218 7.77 -19.29 -18.62
CA ARG A 218 6.45 -18.68 -18.44
C ARG A 218 5.90 -19.06 -17.07
N LEU A 219 5.47 -18.06 -16.31
CA LEU A 219 4.96 -18.24 -14.95
C LEU A 219 3.46 -18.58 -15.00
N TYR A 220 2.65 -17.62 -15.44
CA TYR A 220 1.19 -17.70 -15.57
C TYR A 220 0.73 -16.67 -16.60
N THR A 221 -0.46 -16.82 -17.19
CA THR A 221 -1.10 -15.80 -18.04
C THR A 221 -0.12 -15.17 -19.06
N ASP A 222 0.11 -13.88 -18.97
CA ASP A 222 1.00 -13.02 -19.74
C ASP A 222 2.34 -12.72 -19.03
N MET A 223 2.64 -13.46 -17.95
CA MET A 223 3.85 -13.30 -17.15
C MET A 223 4.96 -14.27 -17.55
N PHE A 224 6.13 -13.70 -17.81
CA PHE A 224 7.36 -14.43 -18.14
C PHE A 224 8.43 -14.22 -17.07
N THR A 225 9.44 -15.07 -17.07
CA THR A 225 10.64 -14.88 -16.26
C THR A 225 11.90 -15.08 -17.08
N ALA A 226 12.96 -14.38 -16.70
CA ALA A 226 14.31 -14.63 -17.15
C ALA A 226 15.23 -14.80 -15.94
N ILE A 227 15.99 -15.90 -15.89
CA ILE A 227 16.94 -16.19 -14.81
C ILE A 227 18.35 -16.28 -15.40
N ALA A 228 19.21 -15.37 -14.96
CA ALA A 228 20.61 -15.30 -15.36
C ALA A 228 21.53 -15.57 -14.17
N THR A 229 22.58 -16.37 -14.39
CA THR A 229 23.65 -16.62 -13.42
C THR A 229 24.83 -15.69 -13.66
N ASP A 230 25.73 -15.63 -12.68
CA ASP A 230 26.94 -14.79 -12.65
C ASP A 230 26.69 -13.29 -12.83
N VAL A 231 25.50 -12.84 -12.41
CA VAL A 231 25.13 -11.43 -12.35
C VAL A 231 25.51 -10.86 -10.98
N THR A 232 26.58 -10.07 -10.94
CA THR A 232 27.21 -9.61 -9.70
C THR A 232 26.90 -8.16 -9.35
N SER A 233 26.20 -7.42 -10.20
CA SER A 233 25.84 -6.02 -9.93
C SER A 233 24.46 -5.65 -10.44
N ASP A 234 23.86 -4.63 -9.84
CA ASP A 234 22.54 -4.12 -10.21
C ASP A 234 22.58 -3.50 -11.62
N GLU A 235 23.69 -2.89 -12.03
CA GLU A 235 23.85 -2.37 -13.38
C GLU A 235 23.85 -3.49 -14.43
N GLN A 236 24.39 -4.67 -14.12
CA GLN A 236 24.31 -5.84 -15.01
C GLN A 236 22.85 -6.32 -15.12
N ALA A 237 22.14 -6.42 -14.01
CA ALA A 237 20.74 -6.81 -13.97
C ALA A 237 19.85 -5.85 -14.77
N VAL A 238 20.04 -4.53 -14.60
CA VAL A 238 19.33 -3.49 -15.36
C VAL A 238 19.67 -3.55 -16.85
N ARG A 239 20.91 -3.86 -17.22
CA ARG A 239 21.27 -4.05 -18.65
C ARG A 239 20.50 -5.20 -19.28
N ILE A 240 20.34 -6.32 -18.58
CA ILE A 240 19.53 -7.46 -19.05
C ILE A 240 18.07 -7.03 -19.20
N ALA A 241 17.50 -6.36 -18.20
CA ALA A 241 16.12 -5.88 -18.25
C ALA A 241 15.87 -4.91 -19.42
N ARG A 242 16.77 -3.95 -19.65
CA ARG A 242 16.68 -3.00 -20.78
C ARG A 242 16.85 -3.67 -22.14
N HIS A 243 17.71 -4.69 -22.22
CA HIS A 243 17.85 -5.50 -23.43
C HIS A 243 16.55 -6.21 -23.77
N ILE A 244 15.87 -6.78 -22.77
CA ILE A 244 14.56 -7.40 -22.95
C ILE A 244 13.51 -6.37 -23.40
N GLN A 245 13.44 -5.20 -22.75
CA GLN A 245 12.52 -4.13 -23.16
C GLN A 245 12.76 -3.73 -24.62
N SER A 246 14.02 -3.59 -25.03
CA SER A 246 14.38 -3.20 -26.39
C SER A 246 13.97 -4.27 -27.41
N ALA A 247 14.15 -5.55 -27.09
CA ALA A 247 13.74 -6.66 -27.95
C ALA A 247 12.20 -6.73 -28.09
N LEU A 248 11.46 -6.52 -27.00
CA LEU A 248 9.99 -6.58 -27.02
C LEU A 248 9.34 -5.31 -27.57
N ALA A 249 10.05 -4.19 -27.65
CA ALA A 249 9.56 -2.94 -28.23
C ALA A 249 9.37 -3.00 -29.76
N GLU A 250 10.02 -3.95 -30.45
CA GLU A 250 9.79 -4.16 -31.88
C GLU A 250 8.35 -4.68 -32.13
N PRO A 251 7.58 -4.10 -33.06
CA PRO A 251 6.22 -4.57 -33.32
C PRO A 251 6.16 -6.04 -33.79
N PHE A 252 5.18 -6.78 -33.30
CA PHE A 252 4.85 -8.13 -33.76
C PHE A 252 3.93 -8.04 -34.97
N HIS A 253 4.24 -8.79 -36.03
CA HIS A 253 3.47 -8.79 -37.28
C HIS A 253 2.76 -10.13 -37.42
N PHE A 254 1.48 -10.11 -37.77
CA PHE A 254 0.65 -11.29 -37.97
C PHE A 254 -0.11 -11.15 -39.29
N ASP A 255 -0.45 -12.26 -39.94
CA ASP A 255 -0.99 -12.23 -41.32
C ASP A 255 -2.28 -11.39 -41.45
N ASP A 256 -3.12 -11.36 -40.42
CA ASP A 256 -4.41 -10.65 -40.40
C ASP A 256 -4.39 -9.32 -39.62
N VAL A 257 -3.27 -8.93 -39.00
CA VAL A 257 -3.12 -7.69 -38.20
C VAL A 257 -1.83 -6.98 -38.55
N SER A 258 -1.92 -5.71 -38.96
CA SER A 258 -0.78 -4.93 -39.48
C SER A 258 0.43 -4.90 -38.54
N SER A 259 0.22 -4.65 -37.24
CA SER A 259 1.26 -4.78 -36.22
C SER A 259 0.68 -4.65 -34.80
N VAL A 260 1.17 -5.46 -33.84
CA VAL A 260 0.86 -5.35 -32.41
C VAL A 260 2.11 -4.96 -31.64
N SER A 261 2.05 -3.85 -30.90
CA SER A 261 3.14 -3.41 -30.04
C SER A 261 2.84 -3.79 -28.59
N VAL A 262 3.88 -4.18 -27.87
CA VAL A 262 3.79 -4.58 -26.47
C VAL A 262 4.91 -3.92 -25.68
N THR A 263 4.66 -3.68 -24.40
CA THR A 263 5.65 -3.13 -23.49
C THR A 263 5.61 -3.94 -22.20
N PRO A 264 6.75 -4.47 -21.73
CA PRO A 264 6.78 -5.21 -20.48
C PRO A 264 7.08 -4.27 -19.29
N SER A 265 6.36 -4.48 -18.20
CA SER A 265 6.76 -4.03 -16.87
C SER A 265 7.65 -5.10 -16.23
N ILE A 266 8.86 -4.73 -15.76
CA ILE A 266 9.88 -5.69 -15.31
C ILE A 266 10.24 -5.47 -13.84
N GLY A 267 10.14 -6.52 -13.04
CA GLY A 267 10.67 -6.58 -11.68
C GLY A 267 11.95 -7.40 -11.64
N VAL A 268 12.97 -6.92 -10.92
CA VAL A 268 14.31 -7.50 -10.90
C VAL A 268 14.70 -7.84 -9.47
N VAL A 269 15.20 -9.04 -9.21
CA VAL A 269 15.78 -9.44 -7.92
C VAL A 269 17.17 -9.98 -8.17
N ARG A 270 18.15 -9.49 -7.40
CA ARG A 270 19.51 -10.05 -7.38
C ARG A 270 19.76 -10.71 -6.04
N VAL A 271 20.23 -11.95 -6.07
CA VAL A 271 20.68 -12.70 -4.89
C VAL A 271 22.04 -13.32 -5.15
N ILE A 272 22.71 -13.69 -4.06
CA ILE A 272 23.93 -14.52 -4.11
C ILE A 272 23.55 -15.97 -3.84
N ALA A 273 24.29 -16.92 -4.42
CA ALA A 273 24.11 -18.33 -4.06
C ALA A 273 24.41 -18.54 -2.57
N GLY A 274 23.69 -19.46 -1.93
CA GLY A 274 23.73 -19.67 -0.48
C GLY A 274 23.06 -18.56 0.34
N SER A 275 22.31 -17.65 -0.29
CA SER A 275 21.47 -16.70 0.45
C SER A 275 20.40 -17.42 1.28
N ARG A 276 19.88 -16.75 2.33
CA ARG A 276 18.81 -17.30 3.18
C ARG A 276 17.46 -17.46 2.49
N HIS A 277 17.31 -16.93 1.27
CA HIS A 277 16.04 -16.92 0.55
C HIS A 277 15.88 -18.18 -0.29
N ASN A 278 14.69 -18.77 -0.24
CA ASN A 278 14.32 -19.89 -1.12
C ASN A 278 13.78 -19.39 -2.48
N ALA A 279 13.64 -20.30 -3.44
CA ALA A 279 13.18 -20.00 -4.78
C ALA A 279 11.79 -19.29 -4.81
N SER A 280 10.86 -19.71 -3.94
CA SER A 280 9.52 -19.11 -3.84
C SER A 280 9.58 -17.66 -3.37
N GLU A 281 10.42 -17.36 -2.38
CA GLU A 281 10.64 -16.01 -1.86
C GLU A 281 11.19 -15.09 -2.95
N ILE A 282 12.22 -15.54 -3.67
CA ILE A 282 12.87 -14.74 -4.72
C ILE A 282 11.90 -14.44 -5.88
N LEU A 283 11.12 -15.43 -6.32
CA LEU A 283 10.08 -15.21 -7.34
C LEU A 283 9.02 -14.23 -6.83
N THR A 284 8.60 -14.35 -5.58
CA THR A 284 7.64 -13.43 -4.96
C THR A 284 8.18 -12.00 -4.89
N MET A 285 9.45 -11.82 -4.53
CA MET A 285 10.13 -10.52 -4.53
C MET A 285 10.13 -9.89 -5.93
N ALA A 286 10.41 -10.66 -6.97
CA ALA A 286 10.45 -10.17 -8.34
C ALA A 286 9.05 -9.78 -8.85
N VAL A 287 8.01 -10.56 -8.52
CA VAL A 287 6.61 -10.21 -8.80
C VAL A 287 6.20 -8.90 -8.10
N ARG A 288 6.66 -8.68 -6.86
CA ARG A 288 6.41 -7.45 -6.10
C ARG A 288 7.10 -6.23 -6.73
N ALA A 289 8.37 -6.36 -7.12
CA ALA A 289 9.11 -5.35 -7.89
C ALA A 289 8.38 -4.95 -9.17
N ARG A 290 7.95 -5.94 -9.96
CA ARG A 290 7.13 -5.71 -11.17
C ARG A 290 5.83 -4.98 -10.84
N GLY A 291 5.22 -5.29 -9.70
CA GLY A 291 3.99 -4.64 -9.24
C GLY A 291 4.15 -3.15 -8.97
N VAL A 292 5.32 -2.69 -8.49
CA VAL A 292 5.62 -1.26 -8.33
C VAL A 292 5.61 -0.56 -9.68
N VAL A 293 6.27 -1.14 -10.70
CA VAL A 293 6.27 -0.59 -12.06
C VAL A 293 4.84 -0.41 -12.59
N LYS A 294 3.99 -1.44 -12.44
CA LYS A 294 2.60 -1.35 -12.91
C LYS A 294 1.79 -0.26 -12.20
N ARG A 295 2.07 0.03 -10.93
CA ARG A 295 1.43 1.15 -10.20
C ARG A 295 1.98 2.52 -10.61
N SER A 296 3.25 2.59 -11.01
CA SER A 296 3.93 3.82 -11.41
C SER A 296 3.71 4.23 -12.88
N GLY A 297 2.85 3.54 -13.62
CA GLY A 297 2.46 3.93 -14.98
C GLY A 297 2.91 3.02 -16.12
N PHE A 298 3.31 1.76 -15.83
CA PHE A 298 3.70 0.74 -16.80
C PHE A 298 5.06 0.99 -17.48
N GLY A 299 5.58 -0.02 -18.21
CA GLY A 299 6.75 0.10 -19.09
C GLY A 299 8.09 0.42 -18.43
N GLY A 300 8.21 0.22 -17.12
CA GLY A 300 9.44 0.47 -16.35
C GLY A 300 10.18 -0.78 -15.89
N ILE A 301 11.28 -0.55 -15.17
CA ILE A 301 12.10 -1.57 -14.53
C ILE A 301 12.25 -1.17 -13.06
N GLU A 302 11.93 -2.08 -12.15
CA GLU A 302 12.14 -1.88 -10.71
C GLU A 302 13.04 -2.99 -10.15
N ILE A 303 14.06 -2.62 -9.38
CA ILE A 303 14.87 -3.57 -8.62
C ILE A 303 14.25 -3.72 -7.25
N TYR A 304 14.07 -4.97 -6.81
CA TYR A 304 13.61 -5.26 -5.47
C TYR A 304 14.65 -4.82 -4.43
N ASP A 305 14.27 -3.82 -3.64
CA ASP A 305 14.98 -3.43 -2.43
C ASP A 305 14.17 -3.89 -1.21
N GLU A 306 14.77 -4.76 -0.39
CA GLU A 306 14.12 -5.33 0.79
C GLU A 306 13.66 -4.26 1.79
N GLN A 307 14.39 -3.14 1.93
CA GLN A 307 13.99 -2.05 2.81
C GLN A 307 12.76 -1.33 2.26
N HIS A 308 12.79 -0.96 0.98
CA HIS A 308 11.67 -0.30 0.29
C HIS A 308 10.37 -1.14 0.29
N PHE A 309 10.49 -2.46 0.14
CA PHE A 309 9.34 -3.37 0.10
C PHE A 309 8.79 -3.77 1.48
N ARG A 310 9.64 -3.80 2.51
CA ARG A 310 9.18 -3.93 3.91
C ARG A 310 8.35 -2.71 4.31
N ASP A 311 8.76 -1.52 3.89
CA ASP A 311 8.02 -0.28 4.14
C ASP A 311 6.69 -0.28 3.36
N SER A 312 6.68 -0.74 2.12
CA SER A 312 5.46 -0.87 1.31
C SER A 312 4.43 -1.87 1.87
N SER A 313 4.87 -2.99 2.47
CA SER A 313 3.94 -3.99 3.03
C SER A 313 3.33 -3.54 4.36
N LYS A 314 4.12 -2.84 5.20
CA LYS A 314 3.60 -2.16 6.40
C LYS A 314 2.60 -1.08 6.02
N ARG A 315 2.88 -0.35 4.95
CA ARG A 315 2.01 0.73 4.45
C ARG A 315 0.60 0.25 4.09
N VAL A 316 0.46 -0.88 3.40
CA VAL A 316 -0.88 -1.44 3.08
C VAL A 316 -1.66 -1.80 4.36
N LEU A 317 -0.98 -2.35 5.38
CA LEU A 317 -1.62 -2.64 6.66
C LEU A 317 -2.04 -1.34 7.37
N ASP A 318 -1.15 -0.33 7.39
CA ASP A 318 -1.42 0.96 7.99
C ASP A 318 -2.60 1.66 7.30
N GLU A 319 -2.73 1.58 5.97
CA GLU A 319 -3.88 2.10 5.23
C GLU A 319 -5.20 1.43 5.65
N VAL A 320 -5.22 0.10 5.76
CA VAL A 320 -6.40 -0.66 6.20
C VAL A 320 -6.80 -0.27 7.62
N LEU A 321 -5.81 -0.17 8.52
CA LEU A 321 -6.03 0.18 9.91
C LEU A 321 -6.47 1.64 10.07
N LEU A 322 -5.90 2.57 9.29
CA LEU A 322 -6.28 3.97 9.32
C LEU A 322 -7.70 4.17 8.78
N ARG A 323 -8.07 3.50 7.67
CA ARG A 323 -9.43 3.52 7.15
C ARG A 323 -10.44 3.02 8.18
N LYS A 324 -10.09 1.93 8.89
CA LYS A 324 -10.90 1.44 10.00
C LYS A 324 -10.98 2.46 11.12
N ALA A 325 -9.87 3.08 11.51
CA ALA A 325 -9.83 4.07 12.59
C ALA A 325 -10.71 5.29 12.31
N VAL A 326 -10.70 5.80 11.07
CA VAL A 326 -11.56 6.88 10.58
C VAL A 326 -13.04 6.46 10.63
N SER A 327 -13.35 5.27 10.10
CA SER A 327 -14.72 4.72 10.10
C SER A 327 -15.27 4.49 11.51
N ASP A 328 -14.43 4.00 12.43
CA ASP A 328 -14.80 3.69 13.82
C ASP A 328 -14.79 4.95 14.71
N GLY A 329 -14.34 6.11 14.20
CA GLY A 329 -14.28 7.36 14.97
C GLY A 329 -13.23 7.36 16.08
N THR A 330 -12.13 6.61 15.89
CA THR A 330 -11.07 6.44 16.90
C THR A 330 -9.89 7.40 16.74
N ILE A 331 -9.96 8.30 15.77
CA ILE A 331 -9.04 9.43 15.65
C ILE A 331 -9.34 10.41 16.79
N ASN A 332 -8.32 10.81 17.54
CA ASN A 332 -8.45 11.73 18.67
C ASN A 332 -7.85 13.09 18.33
N LEU A 333 -8.28 14.13 19.04
CA LEU A 333 -7.68 15.46 18.96
C LEU A 333 -6.97 15.81 20.26
N VAL A 334 -5.79 16.41 20.12
CA VAL A 334 -5.11 17.14 21.19
C VAL A 334 -4.93 18.59 20.75
N TYR A 335 -4.86 19.51 21.71
CA TYR A 335 -4.85 20.94 21.46
C TYR A 335 -3.51 21.53 21.86
N LEU A 336 -2.88 22.25 20.94
CA LEU A 336 -1.64 22.98 21.19
C LEU A 336 -1.96 24.47 21.38
N PRO A 337 -1.65 25.07 22.54
CA PRO A 337 -1.88 26.48 22.77
C PRO A 337 -0.89 27.36 22.00
N ILE A 338 -1.41 28.48 21.48
CA ILE A 338 -0.65 29.53 20.80
C ILE A 338 -0.75 30.81 21.63
N TYR A 339 0.39 31.43 21.91
CA TYR A 339 0.51 32.58 22.79
C TYR A 339 0.90 33.84 22.04
N SER A 340 0.39 34.98 22.49
CA SER A 340 0.85 36.29 22.06
C SER A 340 2.15 36.67 22.77
N LEU A 341 3.16 37.16 22.03
CA LEU A 341 4.42 37.64 22.61
C LEU A 341 4.30 39.00 23.31
N SER A 342 3.25 39.78 23.05
CA SER A 342 3.03 41.12 23.63
C SER A 342 2.43 41.06 25.04
N GLY A 343 1.58 40.08 25.32
CA GLY A 343 0.90 39.91 26.62
C GLY A 343 1.13 38.55 27.30
N MET A 344 1.74 37.58 26.61
CA MET A 344 1.88 36.18 27.05
C MET A 344 0.54 35.49 27.35
N GLY A 345 -0.58 36.06 26.89
CA GLY A 345 -1.90 35.43 26.91
C GLY A 345 -2.02 34.39 25.80
N MET A 346 -2.79 33.34 26.06
CA MET A 346 -3.20 32.38 25.03
C MET A 346 -4.22 33.04 24.12
N VAL A 347 -4.00 33.00 22.81
CA VAL A 347 -4.83 33.68 21.80
C VAL A 347 -5.47 32.71 20.80
N ALA A 348 -4.88 31.53 20.64
CA ALA A 348 -5.43 30.50 19.78
C ALA A 348 -5.06 29.11 20.30
N ILE A 349 -5.77 28.11 19.80
CA ILE A 349 -5.49 26.69 20.01
C ILE A 349 -5.45 26.01 18.65
N GLU A 350 -4.48 25.14 18.45
CA GLU A 350 -4.38 24.33 17.25
C GLU A 350 -4.85 22.90 17.53
N ALA A 351 -5.83 22.43 16.76
CA ALA A 351 -6.31 21.06 16.84
C ALA A 351 -5.37 20.11 16.07
N LEU A 352 -4.70 19.24 16.81
CA LEU A 352 -3.76 18.27 16.27
C LEU A 352 -4.34 16.87 16.38
N MET A 353 -4.50 16.21 15.24
CA MET A 353 -4.98 14.83 15.19
C MET A 353 -3.96 13.84 15.74
N ARG A 354 -4.45 12.80 16.40
CA ARG A 354 -3.69 11.68 16.98
C ARG A 354 -4.33 10.37 16.57
N TRP A 355 -3.49 9.46 16.11
CA TRP A 355 -3.88 8.10 15.78
C TRP A 355 -3.06 7.11 16.59
N GLU A 356 -3.76 6.26 17.34
CA GLU A 356 -3.16 5.15 18.10
C GLU A 356 -3.16 3.89 17.22
N HIS A 357 -1.98 3.54 16.72
CA HIS A 357 -1.81 2.31 15.96
C HIS A 357 -1.72 1.10 16.90
N PRO A 358 -2.45 0.00 16.65
CA PRO A 358 -2.48 -1.16 17.55
C PRO A 358 -1.11 -1.74 17.89
N GLU A 359 -0.17 -1.73 16.94
CA GLU A 359 1.18 -2.28 17.12
C GLU A 359 2.28 -1.23 17.28
N ARG A 360 2.06 -0.01 16.78
CA ARG A 360 3.10 1.03 16.65
C ARG A 360 2.92 2.14 17.70
N GLY A 361 1.81 2.15 18.43
CA GLY A 361 1.43 3.24 19.31
C GLY A 361 1.10 4.50 18.52
N GLN A 362 1.37 5.68 19.09
CA GLN A 362 1.12 6.95 18.42
C GLN A 362 1.98 7.10 17.16
N ILE A 363 1.31 7.26 16.02
CA ILE A 363 1.95 7.59 14.74
C ILE A 363 1.94 9.12 14.56
N ASP A 364 3.01 9.64 13.94
CA ASP A 364 3.15 11.07 13.65
C ASP A 364 2.06 11.55 12.67
N ALA A 365 1.55 12.76 12.91
CA ALA A 365 0.46 13.33 12.13
C ALA A 365 0.84 13.58 10.66
N ALA A 366 2.10 13.90 10.35
CA ALA A 366 2.55 14.03 8.98
C ALA A 366 2.58 12.66 8.28
N GLU A 367 3.03 11.62 9.00
CA GLU A 367 3.10 10.25 8.46
C GLU A 367 1.70 9.73 8.10
N PHE A 368 0.75 9.76 9.02
CA PHE A 368 -0.58 9.21 8.70
C PHE A 368 -1.46 10.13 7.86
N SER A 369 -1.20 11.45 7.84
CA SER A 369 -1.77 12.35 6.81
C SER A 369 -1.44 11.85 5.41
N TYR A 370 -0.16 11.52 5.18
CA TYR A 370 0.31 11.04 3.89
C TYR A 370 -0.30 9.68 3.53
N ILE A 371 -0.42 8.77 4.50
CA ILE A 371 -1.13 7.49 4.33
C ILE A 371 -2.61 7.73 3.97
N ALA A 372 -3.29 8.68 4.62
CA ALA A 372 -4.68 9.01 4.34
C ALA A 372 -4.88 9.54 2.92
N GLU A 373 -3.98 10.39 2.44
CA GLU A 373 -4.01 10.94 1.08
C GLU A 373 -3.84 9.83 0.03
N GLU A 374 -2.85 8.95 0.21
CA GLU A 374 -2.63 7.84 -0.73
C GLU A 374 -3.76 6.80 -0.71
N ALA A 375 -4.32 6.52 0.46
CA ALA A 375 -5.48 5.64 0.59
C ALA A 375 -6.79 6.27 0.05
N GLY A 376 -6.77 7.55 -0.34
CA GLY A 376 -7.94 8.29 -0.81
C GLY A 376 -8.99 8.52 0.28
N ILE A 377 -8.59 8.58 1.56
CA ILE A 377 -9.45 8.85 2.72
C ILE A 377 -9.13 10.21 3.39
N GLY A 378 -8.23 11.00 2.81
CA GLY A 378 -7.81 12.29 3.36
C GLY A 378 -8.97 13.28 3.53
N ARG A 379 -9.93 13.26 2.60
CA ARG A 379 -11.15 14.07 2.66
C ARG A 379 -12.01 13.70 3.87
N GLU A 380 -12.30 12.41 4.05
CA GLU A 380 -13.12 11.90 5.13
C GLU A 380 -12.48 12.20 6.49
N LEU A 381 -11.17 11.96 6.60
CA LEU A 381 -10.39 12.27 7.79
C LEU A 381 -10.41 13.78 8.11
N SER A 382 -10.14 14.63 7.11
CA SER A 382 -10.12 16.09 7.32
C SER A 382 -11.50 16.62 7.72
N ARG A 383 -12.58 16.15 7.07
CA ARG A 383 -13.96 16.49 7.47
C ARG A 383 -14.27 16.07 8.90
N GLN A 384 -13.89 14.86 9.30
CA GLN A 384 -14.09 14.36 10.65
C GLN A 384 -13.33 15.21 11.67
N VAL A 385 -12.05 15.50 11.42
CA VAL A 385 -11.19 16.34 12.28
C VAL A 385 -11.77 17.75 12.45
N VAL A 386 -12.16 18.41 11.35
CA VAL A 386 -12.76 19.76 11.43
C VAL A 386 -14.08 19.74 12.20
N THR A 387 -14.92 18.73 11.97
CA THR A 387 -16.18 18.57 12.71
C THR A 387 -15.95 18.43 14.21
N MET A 388 -15.05 17.53 14.60
CA MET A 388 -14.69 17.31 16.01
C MET A 388 -14.09 18.56 16.66
N ALA A 389 -13.22 19.27 15.93
CA ALA A 389 -12.57 20.47 16.42
C ALA A 389 -13.58 21.62 16.64
N VAL A 390 -14.50 21.83 15.69
CA VAL A 390 -15.59 22.81 15.82
C VAL A 390 -16.50 22.45 17.01
N GLU A 391 -16.90 21.19 17.15
CA GLU A 391 -17.77 20.74 18.25
C GLU A 391 -17.12 20.93 19.62
N GLN A 392 -15.86 20.53 19.77
CA GLN A 392 -15.14 20.73 21.02
C GLN A 392 -15.03 22.21 21.36
N SER A 393 -14.79 23.04 20.37
CA SER A 393 -14.56 24.46 20.61
C SER A 393 -15.87 25.18 20.96
N VAL A 394 -17.00 24.82 20.32
CA VAL A 394 -18.34 25.27 20.76
C VAL A 394 -18.57 24.96 22.23
N ASN A 395 -18.26 23.75 22.68
CA ASN A 395 -18.40 23.39 24.10
C ASN A 395 -17.50 24.24 25.00
N LEU A 396 -16.27 24.50 24.56
CA LEU A 396 -15.32 25.34 25.29
C LEU A 396 -15.84 26.77 25.47
N TRP A 397 -16.31 27.43 24.40
CA TRP A 397 -16.86 28.79 24.51
C TRP A 397 -18.16 28.83 25.30
N ARG A 398 -19.02 27.80 25.25
CA ARG A 398 -20.20 27.72 26.13
C ARG A 398 -19.81 27.75 27.60
N ARG A 399 -18.75 27.02 27.94
CA ARG A 399 -18.23 26.93 29.31
C ARG A 399 -17.50 28.20 29.74
N PHE A 400 -16.82 28.87 28.80
CA PHE A 400 -16.05 30.09 29.04
C PHE A 400 -16.48 31.22 28.07
N PRO A 401 -17.63 31.91 28.29
CA PRO A 401 -18.19 32.86 27.33
C PRO A 401 -17.34 34.12 27.06
N ALA A 402 -16.43 34.46 27.98
CA ALA A 402 -15.51 35.60 27.84
C ALA A 402 -14.17 35.21 27.17
N LEU A 403 -14.06 33.97 26.68
CA LEU A 403 -12.83 33.45 26.09
C LEU A 403 -12.68 33.94 24.64
N GLU A 404 -11.74 34.85 24.42
CA GLU A 404 -11.34 35.32 23.10
C GLU A 404 -10.20 34.46 22.54
N LEU A 405 -10.49 33.18 22.28
CA LEU A 405 -9.57 32.27 21.59
C LEU A 405 -10.03 32.02 20.16
N ARG A 406 -9.07 31.78 19.27
CA ARG A 406 -9.28 31.26 17.92
C ARG A 406 -8.94 29.76 17.85
N LEU A 407 -9.68 29.01 17.03
CA LEU A 407 -9.37 27.62 16.71
C LEU A 407 -8.61 27.56 15.37
N ASP A 408 -7.42 26.97 15.36
CA ASP A 408 -6.67 26.64 14.16
C ASP A 408 -6.84 25.14 13.85
N VAL A 409 -7.17 24.79 12.59
CA VAL A 409 -7.34 23.40 12.16
C VAL A 409 -6.67 23.17 10.81
N ASN A 410 -5.87 22.12 10.71
CA ASN A 410 -5.27 21.67 9.46
C ASN A 410 -6.33 21.15 8.48
N ILE A 411 -6.24 21.60 7.22
CA ILE A 411 -7.11 21.12 6.14
C ILE A 411 -6.31 20.39 5.06
N ALA A 412 -6.82 19.22 4.67
CA ALA A 412 -6.17 18.37 3.69
C ALA A 412 -6.40 18.86 2.25
N GLU A 413 -5.45 18.62 1.35
CA GLU A 413 -5.58 18.95 -0.08
C GLU A 413 -6.79 18.25 -0.70
N SER A 414 -6.93 16.95 -0.43
CA SER A 414 -8.04 16.16 -0.95
C SER A 414 -9.40 16.76 -0.59
N TYR A 415 -9.52 17.40 0.57
CA TYR A 415 -10.75 18.08 0.97
C TYR A 415 -10.93 19.41 0.25
N LEU A 416 -9.88 20.23 0.13
CA LEU A 416 -9.92 21.51 -0.59
C LEU A 416 -10.23 21.37 -2.09
N ARG A 417 -9.91 20.22 -2.69
CA ARG A 417 -10.25 19.94 -4.09
C ARG A 417 -11.74 19.68 -4.32
N ASP A 418 -12.48 19.34 -3.28
CA ASP A 418 -13.92 19.12 -3.38
C ASP A 418 -14.65 20.46 -3.55
N SER A 419 -15.47 20.55 -4.59
CA SER A 419 -16.28 21.74 -4.86
C SER A 419 -17.33 22.02 -3.78
N SER A 420 -17.65 21.04 -2.92
CA SER A 420 -18.62 21.20 -1.82
C SER A 420 -17.99 21.68 -0.51
N VAL A 421 -16.66 21.68 -0.36
CA VAL A 421 -16.01 21.91 0.95
C VAL A 421 -16.40 23.23 1.60
N ALA A 422 -16.43 24.33 0.85
CA ALA A 422 -16.81 25.62 1.41
C ALA A 422 -18.26 25.59 1.94
N LEU A 423 -19.18 25.03 1.15
CA LEU A 423 -20.58 24.89 1.54
C LEU A 423 -20.73 23.99 2.77
N GLU A 424 -20.05 22.85 2.81
CA GLU A 424 -20.09 21.91 3.95
C GLU A 424 -19.61 22.55 5.24
N LEU A 425 -18.47 23.24 5.19
CA LEU A 425 -17.90 23.90 6.36
C LEU A 425 -18.75 25.08 6.83
N ILE A 426 -19.28 25.88 5.90
CA ILE A 426 -20.23 26.96 6.25
C ILE A 426 -21.46 26.37 6.93
N GLN A 427 -22.07 25.32 6.37
CA GLN A 427 -23.22 24.65 6.98
C GLN A 427 -22.89 24.07 8.36
N LEU A 428 -21.70 23.49 8.53
CA LEU A 428 -21.24 23.01 9.82
C LEU A 428 -21.20 24.15 10.84
N LEU A 429 -20.57 25.28 10.51
CA LEU A 429 -20.45 26.45 11.39
C LEU A 429 -21.84 27.07 11.68
N GLU A 430 -22.70 27.21 10.68
CA GLU A 430 -24.07 27.73 10.83
C GLU A 430 -24.95 26.80 11.66
N SER A 431 -24.81 25.48 11.55
CA SER A 431 -25.59 24.52 12.35
C SER A 431 -25.30 24.61 13.85
N ARG A 432 -24.18 25.23 14.21
CA ARG A 432 -23.77 25.48 15.60
C ARG A 432 -24.06 26.92 16.04
N SER A 433 -24.81 27.67 15.22
CA SER A 433 -25.18 29.08 15.42
C SER A 433 -25.83 29.31 16.79
N GLY A 434 -25.26 30.28 17.50
CA GLY A 434 -25.52 30.58 18.91
C GLY A 434 -24.23 31.02 19.62
N GLN A 435 -23.08 30.65 19.07
CA GLN A 435 -21.77 31.06 19.55
C GLN A 435 -20.83 31.26 18.36
N HIS A 436 -20.28 32.46 18.19
CA HIS A 436 -19.31 32.74 17.14
C HIS A 436 -18.04 31.95 17.44
N VAL A 437 -17.70 30.99 16.57
CA VAL A 437 -16.47 30.19 16.64
C VAL A 437 -15.45 30.84 15.70
N PRO A 438 -14.52 31.67 16.20
CA PRO A 438 -13.43 32.18 15.35
C PRO A 438 -12.53 31.01 14.96
N ILE A 439 -12.58 30.62 13.68
CA ILE A 439 -11.83 29.50 13.13
C ILE A 439 -10.86 30.00 12.04
N CYS A 440 -9.64 29.47 12.07
CA CYS A 440 -8.66 29.56 11.01
C CYS A 440 -8.36 28.18 10.42
N LEU A 441 -8.23 28.11 9.10
CA LEU A 441 -7.74 26.91 8.43
C LEU A 441 -6.25 27.03 8.17
N ASP A 442 -5.49 26.05 8.63
CA ASP A 442 -4.07 25.90 8.34
C ASP A 442 -3.91 25.19 6.99
N VAL A 443 -3.41 25.93 6.00
CA VAL A 443 -3.18 25.45 4.63
C VAL A 443 -1.69 25.16 4.47
N SER A 444 -1.33 23.91 4.19
CA SER A 444 0.06 23.53 3.94
C SER A 444 0.50 23.87 2.51
N VAL A 445 1.79 24.10 2.32
CA VAL A 445 2.38 24.46 1.03
C VAL A 445 2.19 23.38 -0.04
N GLY A 446 2.31 22.11 0.36
CA GLY A 446 2.09 20.97 -0.53
C GLY A 446 0.63 20.79 -0.97
N SER A 447 -0.32 21.38 -0.23
CA SER A 447 -1.75 21.09 -0.42
C SER A 447 -2.39 21.69 -1.67
N LEU A 448 -1.64 22.45 -2.46
CA LEU A 448 -2.16 23.11 -3.66
C LEU A 448 -1.05 23.14 -4.71
N SER A 449 -0.93 22.08 -5.53
CA SER A 449 0.08 22.03 -6.59
C SER A 449 -0.52 21.61 -7.94
N GLY A 450 -0.06 22.24 -9.03
CA GLY A 450 -0.53 21.91 -10.38
C GLY A 450 -2.02 22.21 -10.62
N SER A 451 -2.73 21.28 -11.26
CA SER A 451 -4.12 21.45 -11.69
C SER A 451 -5.16 21.43 -10.56
N SER A 452 -4.78 21.05 -9.33
CA SER A 452 -5.68 21.08 -8.16
C SER A 452 -5.82 22.48 -7.56
N TRP A 453 -4.91 23.39 -7.89
CA TRP A 453 -4.82 24.73 -7.33
C TRP A 453 -6.10 25.57 -7.51
N GLU A 454 -6.61 25.69 -8.74
CA GLU A 454 -7.68 26.65 -9.08
C GLU A 454 -8.97 26.35 -8.31
N ARG A 455 -9.23 25.05 -8.07
CA ARG A 455 -10.38 24.61 -7.28
C ARG A 455 -10.19 24.95 -5.81
N GLY A 456 -9.05 24.57 -5.23
CA GLY A 456 -8.76 24.88 -3.82
C GLY A 456 -8.76 26.38 -3.53
N GLU A 457 -8.17 27.20 -4.41
CA GLU A 457 -8.16 28.66 -4.28
C GLU A 457 -9.59 29.24 -4.25
N THR A 458 -10.49 28.72 -5.09
CA THR A 458 -11.88 29.16 -5.13
C THR A 458 -12.61 28.83 -3.82
N GLN A 459 -12.37 27.64 -3.27
CA GLN A 459 -12.98 27.22 -2.00
C GLN A 459 -12.45 28.03 -0.82
N LEU A 460 -11.14 28.25 -0.76
CA LEU A 460 -10.52 29.08 0.28
C LEU A 460 -11.02 30.53 0.25
N LYS A 461 -11.20 31.11 -0.95
CA LYS A 461 -11.80 32.44 -1.10
C LYS A 461 -13.24 32.49 -0.58
N ALA A 462 -14.06 31.50 -0.93
CA ALA A 462 -15.44 31.44 -0.45
C ALA A 462 -15.51 31.34 1.09
N LEU A 463 -14.60 30.58 1.71
CA LEU A 463 -14.48 30.47 3.17
C LEU A 463 -14.01 31.79 3.80
N ALA A 464 -13.02 32.46 3.19
CA ALA A 464 -12.54 33.76 3.64
C ALA A 464 -13.63 34.84 3.55
N ASP A 465 -14.41 34.86 2.47
CA ASP A 465 -15.54 35.79 2.30
C ASP A 465 -16.65 35.57 3.33
N TYR A 466 -16.81 34.34 3.82
CA TYR A 466 -17.71 34.02 4.93
C TYR A 466 -17.17 34.47 6.30
N GLY A 467 -15.85 34.66 6.43
CA GLY A 467 -15.18 35.07 7.67
C GLY A 467 -14.36 33.98 8.35
N VAL A 468 -14.10 32.85 7.68
CA VAL A 468 -13.11 31.86 8.13
C VAL A 468 -11.72 32.41 7.84
N GLY A 469 -10.86 32.49 8.86
CA GLY A 469 -9.49 32.94 8.67
C GLY A 469 -8.63 31.90 7.97
N LEU A 470 -7.57 32.36 7.30
CA LEU A 470 -6.64 31.50 6.57
C LEU A 470 -5.22 31.67 7.10
N ASN A 471 -4.59 30.57 7.47
CA ASN A 471 -3.21 30.52 7.87
C ASN A 471 -2.38 29.77 6.83
N LEU A 472 -1.16 30.25 6.58
CA LEU A 472 -0.17 29.48 5.84
C LEU A 472 0.69 28.69 6.82
N ASP A 473 0.70 27.36 6.68
CA ASP A 473 1.43 26.49 7.58
C ASP A 473 2.81 26.07 7.05
N ASN A 474 3.73 25.77 7.98
CA ASN A 474 5.08 25.23 7.75
C ASN A 474 5.96 26.00 6.74
N LEU A 475 5.91 27.34 6.76
CA LEU A 475 6.83 28.14 5.93
C LEU A 475 8.29 27.81 6.31
N GLY A 476 9.05 27.31 5.34
CA GLY A 476 10.48 26.99 5.47
C GLY A 476 10.83 25.51 5.39
N GLU A 477 9.86 24.59 5.36
CA GLU A 477 10.12 23.15 5.13
C GLU A 477 10.29 22.82 3.64
N ASP A 478 9.62 23.57 2.77
CA ASP A 478 9.72 23.45 1.32
C ASP A 478 9.82 24.82 0.62
N GLY A 479 10.46 24.85 -0.55
CA GLY A 479 10.73 26.10 -1.29
C GLY A 479 9.50 26.77 -1.91
N ALA A 480 8.31 26.21 -1.73
CA ALA A 480 7.09 26.59 -2.46
C ALA A 480 6.19 27.61 -1.71
N GLY A 481 6.40 27.84 -0.41
CA GLY A 481 5.48 28.67 0.41
C GLY A 481 5.35 30.13 -0.02
N LEU A 482 6.39 30.72 -0.62
CA LEU A 482 6.35 32.08 -1.15
C LEU A 482 5.36 32.25 -2.32
N SER A 483 5.16 31.19 -3.11
CA SER A 483 4.21 31.24 -4.22
C SER A 483 2.78 31.41 -3.72
N LEU A 484 2.42 30.77 -2.60
CA LEU A 484 1.09 30.88 -1.98
C LEU A 484 0.80 32.31 -1.52
N LEU A 485 1.77 32.90 -0.82
CA LEU A 485 1.69 34.27 -0.29
C LEU A 485 1.45 35.33 -1.38
N SER A 486 1.84 35.05 -2.62
CA SER A 486 1.61 35.97 -3.74
C SER A 486 0.18 35.92 -4.30
N ARG A 487 -0.60 34.88 -3.98
CA ARG A 487 -1.89 34.58 -4.62
C ARG A 487 -3.08 34.71 -3.68
N LEU A 488 -2.89 34.35 -2.41
CA LEU A 488 -3.91 34.42 -1.37
C LEU A 488 -3.44 35.32 -0.23
N LYS A 489 -4.39 36.06 0.35
CA LYS A 489 -4.16 36.80 1.57
C LYS A 489 -4.36 35.85 2.74
N PHE A 490 -3.30 35.63 3.51
CA PHE A 490 -3.36 34.89 4.77
C PHE A 490 -3.40 35.85 5.95
N ASP A 491 -4.11 35.50 7.01
CA ASP A 491 -4.17 36.25 8.26
C ASP A 491 -2.92 36.03 9.12
N GLN A 492 -2.38 34.81 9.05
CA GLN A 492 -1.18 34.40 9.77
C GLN A 492 -0.30 33.48 8.92
N VAL A 493 1.01 33.57 9.11
CA VAL A 493 1.99 32.64 8.55
C VAL A 493 2.73 31.98 9.69
N LYS A 494 2.68 30.65 9.73
CA LYS A 494 3.36 29.82 10.71
C LYS A 494 4.74 29.42 10.17
N MET A 495 5.79 29.89 10.83
CA MET A 495 7.17 29.52 10.53
C MET A 495 7.47 28.16 11.15
N ALA A 496 7.95 27.23 10.31
CA ALA A 496 8.24 25.88 10.72
C ALA A 496 9.35 25.82 11.78
N LYS A 497 9.30 24.77 12.61
CA LYS A 497 10.28 24.50 13.66
C LYS A 497 11.72 24.49 13.12
N SER A 498 11.93 24.00 11.90
CA SER A 498 13.24 23.94 11.24
C SER A 498 13.93 25.31 11.14
N LEU A 499 13.18 26.41 11.00
CA LEU A 499 13.71 27.78 10.99
C LEU A 499 14.04 28.30 12.40
N ILE A 500 13.36 27.80 13.42
CA ILE A 500 13.45 28.28 14.81
C ILE A 500 14.55 27.55 15.60
N VAL A 501 14.79 26.27 15.33
CA VAL A 501 15.72 25.41 16.09
C VAL A 501 17.13 25.99 16.24
N GLN A 502 17.63 26.70 15.23
CA GLN A 502 19.00 27.25 15.23
C GLN A 502 19.06 28.76 15.54
N LEU A 503 17.95 29.38 15.92
CA LEU A 503 17.83 30.83 16.08
C LEU A 503 18.79 31.40 17.14
N ASP A 504 19.01 30.67 18.23
CA ASP A 504 19.91 31.02 19.33
C ASP A 504 21.39 30.84 18.98
N ARG A 505 21.73 30.00 17.98
CA ARG A 505 23.12 29.57 17.71
C ARG A 505 23.70 30.05 16.39
N SER A 506 22.86 30.46 15.43
CA SER A 506 23.30 30.82 14.09
C SER A 506 22.85 32.24 13.73
N GLU A 507 23.82 33.13 13.48
CA GLU A 507 23.54 34.47 12.95
C GLU A 507 22.80 34.40 11.60
N ARG A 508 23.19 33.46 10.73
CA ARG A 508 22.47 33.19 9.47
C ARG A 508 21.00 32.83 9.68
N ALA A 509 20.67 31.97 10.64
CA ALA A 509 19.28 31.65 10.96
C ALA A 509 18.51 32.88 11.45
N ARG A 510 19.14 33.71 12.32
CA ARG A 510 18.54 34.98 12.77
C ARG A 510 18.24 35.93 11.61
N THR A 511 19.17 36.09 10.68
CA THR A 511 18.97 36.93 9.49
C THR A 511 17.82 36.41 8.63
N ILE A 512 17.72 35.09 8.42
CA ILE A 512 16.64 34.46 7.65
C ILE A 512 15.29 34.72 8.32
N VAL A 513 15.17 34.43 9.62
CA VAL A 513 13.91 34.60 10.37
C VAL A 513 13.50 36.07 10.45
N GLN A 514 14.44 37.00 10.69
CA GLN A 514 14.16 38.44 10.66
C GLN A 514 13.63 38.88 9.29
N SER A 515 14.30 38.47 8.21
CA SER A 515 13.92 38.84 6.85
C SER A 515 12.56 38.27 6.47
N ALA A 516 12.30 37.02 6.82
CA ALA A 516 10.99 36.38 6.62
C ALA A 516 9.89 37.11 7.41
N THR A 517 10.15 37.45 8.68
CA THR A 517 9.21 38.17 9.54
C THR A 517 8.83 39.52 8.94
N GLU A 518 9.82 40.31 8.48
CA GLU A 518 9.57 41.60 7.84
C GLU A 518 8.77 41.48 6.54
N MET A 519 9.11 40.49 5.71
CA MET A 519 8.41 40.24 4.45
C MET A 519 6.94 39.87 4.71
N ILE A 520 6.67 38.93 5.61
CA ILE A 520 5.31 38.47 5.95
C ILE A 520 4.46 39.66 6.45
N LYS A 521 5.02 40.48 7.34
CA LYS A 521 4.34 41.68 7.84
C LYS A 521 4.03 42.69 6.74
N ARG A 522 4.95 42.89 5.79
CA ARG A 522 4.72 43.77 4.63
C ARG A 522 3.63 43.25 3.70
N LEU A 523 3.41 41.95 3.66
CA LEU A 523 2.30 41.32 2.94
C LEU A 523 0.97 41.42 3.71
N GLY A 524 0.99 41.97 4.94
CA GLY A 524 -0.20 42.20 5.75
C GLY A 524 -0.64 41.01 6.59
N SER A 525 0.23 40.01 6.78
CA SER A 525 -0.03 38.83 7.60
C SER A 525 0.73 38.92 8.93
N SER A 526 0.18 38.31 9.98
CA SER A 526 0.88 38.13 11.25
C SER A 526 1.83 36.93 11.23
N VAL A 527 2.83 36.92 12.10
CA VAL A 527 3.82 35.83 12.15
C VAL A 527 3.62 34.98 13.41
N CYS A 528 3.57 33.66 13.23
CA CYS A 528 3.62 32.68 14.32
C CYS A 528 4.89 31.83 14.19
N ALA A 529 5.67 31.70 15.26
CA ALA A 529 6.83 30.80 15.28
C ALA A 529 6.49 29.49 16.02
N ILE A 530 6.61 28.36 15.32
CA ILE A 530 6.36 27.02 15.88
C ILE A 530 7.65 26.42 16.43
N GLY A 531 7.54 25.67 17.53
CA GLY A 531 8.63 24.87 18.08
C GLY A 531 9.61 25.69 18.93
N VAL A 532 9.13 26.73 19.60
CA VAL A 532 9.91 27.48 20.59
C VAL A 532 10.17 26.60 21.81
N GLU A 533 11.44 26.40 22.15
CA GLU A 533 11.88 25.50 23.22
C GLU A 533 12.67 26.21 24.32
N THR A 534 13.22 27.40 24.05
CA THR A 534 14.08 28.12 25.00
C THR A 534 13.66 29.57 25.24
N PRO A 535 13.92 30.12 26.44
CA PRO A 535 13.71 31.55 26.72
C PRO A 535 14.50 32.48 25.78
N ASP A 536 15.69 32.08 25.35
CA ASP A 536 16.54 32.85 24.44
C ASP A 536 15.90 32.98 23.05
N GLN A 537 15.35 31.88 22.51
CA GLN A 537 14.56 31.91 21.27
C GLN A 537 13.38 32.88 21.41
N LEU A 538 12.65 32.83 22.53
CA LEU A 538 11.51 33.70 22.78
C LEU A 538 11.92 35.19 22.82
N SER A 539 13.03 35.51 23.48
CA SER A 539 13.56 36.87 23.53
C SER A 539 13.99 37.37 22.15
N LEU A 540 14.64 36.52 21.34
CA LEU A 540 15.02 36.84 19.97
C LEU A 540 13.81 37.10 19.09
N LEU A 541 12.81 36.20 19.09
CA LEU A 541 11.59 36.33 18.31
C LEU A 541 10.81 37.61 18.65
N ARG A 542 10.74 37.97 19.94
CA ARG A 542 10.16 39.24 20.37
C ARG A 542 10.91 40.44 19.80
N GLY A 543 12.25 40.42 19.82
CA GLY A 543 13.09 41.46 19.22
C GLY A 543 12.93 41.58 17.70
N MET A 544 12.62 40.47 17.04
CA MET A 544 12.36 40.40 15.58
C MET A 544 10.94 40.86 15.22
N GLY A 545 10.09 41.11 16.22
CA GLY A 545 8.71 41.57 16.05
C GLY A 545 7.72 40.45 15.76
N VAL A 546 8.06 39.18 15.96
CA VAL A 546 7.10 38.06 15.84
C VAL A 546 5.94 38.28 16.82
N GLU A 547 4.71 38.09 16.36
CA GLU A 547 3.50 38.31 17.17
C GLU A 547 3.13 37.10 18.02
N TYR A 548 3.23 35.90 17.47
CA TYR A 548 2.70 34.69 18.07
C TYR A 548 3.73 33.56 18.16
N VAL A 549 3.60 32.71 19.16
CA VAL A 549 4.50 31.58 19.40
C VAL A 549 3.76 30.35 19.90
N ALA A 550 4.23 29.19 19.45
CA ALA A 550 3.82 27.88 19.95
C ALA A 550 5.06 27.02 20.21
N GLY A 551 5.05 26.22 21.27
CA GLY A 551 6.17 25.32 21.56
C GLY A 551 6.18 24.77 22.98
N PHE A 552 6.99 23.72 23.19
CA PHE A 552 6.97 22.93 24.42
C PHE A 552 7.40 23.69 25.67
N SER A 553 8.10 24.81 25.53
CA SER A 553 8.41 25.69 26.67
C SER A 553 7.22 26.49 27.17
N LEU A 554 6.14 26.59 26.38
CA LEU A 554 4.95 27.39 26.65
C LEU A 554 3.73 26.51 26.97
N GLY A 555 3.62 25.40 26.26
CA GLY A 555 2.57 24.41 26.46
C GLY A 555 2.80 23.20 25.55
N ARG A 556 2.55 22.01 26.08
CA ARG A 556 2.54 20.78 25.27
C ARG A 556 1.13 20.58 24.70
N PRO A 557 0.98 19.84 23.59
CA PRO A 557 -0.34 19.37 23.16
C PRO A 557 -1.03 18.62 24.31
N MET A 558 -2.30 18.93 24.56
CA MET A 558 -3.07 18.38 25.68
C MET A 558 -4.47 17.95 25.27
N SER A 559 -5.12 17.12 26.08
CA SER A 559 -6.51 16.75 25.84
C SER A 559 -7.45 17.96 26.00
N ALA A 560 -8.68 17.82 25.55
CA ALA A 560 -9.73 18.80 25.80
C ALA A 560 -9.86 19.17 27.28
N GLU A 561 -9.85 18.16 28.17
CA GLU A 561 -9.92 18.38 29.62
C GLU A 561 -8.68 19.10 30.15
N GLY A 562 -7.49 18.77 29.62
CA GLY A 562 -6.25 19.46 29.96
C GLY A 562 -6.30 20.94 29.57
N LEU A 563 -6.83 21.23 28.38
CA LEU A 563 -7.01 22.60 27.89
C LEU A 563 -7.99 23.39 28.78
N GLU A 564 -9.14 22.80 29.12
CA GLU A 564 -10.10 23.42 30.02
C GLU A 564 -9.51 23.71 31.41
N MET A 565 -8.71 22.78 31.93
CA MET A 565 -8.01 22.97 33.20
C MET A 565 -6.98 24.10 33.12
N GLN A 566 -6.23 24.19 32.01
CA GLN A 566 -5.27 25.26 31.80
C GLN A 566 -5.94 26.63 31.70
N ILE A 567 -7.06 26.73 30.98
CA ILE A 567 -7.87 27.96 30.88
C ILE A 567 -8.40 28.37 32.26
N ALA A 568 -8.87 27.42 33.07
CA ALA A 568 -9.37 27.70 34.41
C ALA A 568 -8.25 28.16 35.37
N LEU A 569 -7.05 27.58 35.28
CA LEU A 569 -5.93 27.85 36.20
C LEU A 569 -5.22 29.17 35.93
N ASN A 570 -5.02 29.53 34.67
CA ASN A 570 -4.33 30.77 34.33
C ASN A 570 -5.20 32.02 34.56
N GLY A 571 -6.48 31.82 34.92
CA GLY A 571 -7.49 32.86 34.83
C GLY A 571 -7.72 33.25 33.37
N LEU A 572 -8.82 33.94 33.09
CA LEU A 572 -8.98 34.67 31.82
C LEU A 572 -8.04 35.89 31.81
N SER A 573 -6.74 35.70 32.05
CA SER A 573 -5.74 36.74 31.83
C SER A 573 -5.54 36.87 30.33
N VAL A 574 -6.53 37.55 29.73
CA VAL A 574 -6.57 38.17 28.41
C VAL A 574 -5.60 39.35 28.38
#